data_AF-K0B3P5-F1
#
_entry.id   AF-K0B3P5-F1
#
_cell.length_a   1.000
_cell.length_b   1.000
_cell.length_c   1.000
_cell.angle_alpha   90.00
_cell.angle_beta   90.00
_cell.angle_gamma   90.00
#
_symmetry.space_group_name_H-M   'P 1'
#
loop_
_entity.id
_entity.type
_entity.pdbx_description
1 polymer ?
#
loop_
_entity_poly.entity_id
_entity_poly.type
_entity_poly.pdbx_seq_one_letter_code
_entity_poly.pdbx_strand_id
1 'polypeptide(L)' 'MNLKHSIVLRLPVKCQKITIFESFQKQYSVINSFEECMSAGNPVMESHPRQCRTIDGKHFVEKIDSSQ' A
#
# COMPACT_ATOMS: atom_id res chain seq x y z
N MET A 1 13.08 14.14 -13.02
CA MET A 1 11.77 14.65 -13.46
C MET A 1 11.07 13.58 -14.29
N ASN A 2 10.05 13.00 -13.65
CA ASN A 2 9.00 12.08 -14.09
C ASN A 2 8.93 11.70 -15.59
N LEU A 3 9.34 10.47 -15.89
CA LEU A 3 9.13 9.83 -17.19
C LEU A 3 7.78 9.09 -17.17
N LYS A 4 6.75 9.81 -17.64
CA LYS A 4 5.48 9.39 -18.24
C LYS A 4 5.05 7.93 -18.04
N HIS A 5 4.05 7.72 -17.18
CA HIS A 5 3.23 6.52 -17.14
C HIS A 5 2.36 6.43 -18.40
N SER A 6 2.82 5.74 -19.44
CA SER A 6 2.00 5.36 -20.58
C SER A 6 1.19 4.10 -20.24
N ILE A 7 0.03 4.28 -19.62
CA ILE A 7 -0.99 3.23 -19.49
C ILE A 7 -1.90 3.34 -20.72
N VAL A 8 -1.66 2.47 -21.70
CA VAL A 8 -2.56 2.29 -22.85
C VAL A 8 -3.13 0.87 -22.75
N LEU A 9 -4.25 0.72 -22.04
CA LEU A 9 -5.09 -0.47 -22.18
C LEU A 9 -6.53 -0.03 -22.39
N ARG A 10 -7.01 -0.31 -23.61
CA ARG A 10 -8.35 0.00 -24.10
C ARG A 10 -9.39 -0.83 -23.32
N LEU A 11 -10.44 -0.19 -22.82
CA LEU A 11 -11.69 -0.86 -22.42
C LEU A 11 -12.58 -1.00 -23.67
N PRO A 12 -13.26 -2.13 -23.87
CA PRO A 12 -14.63 -2.19 -23.37
C PRO A 12 -15.06 -3.60 -22.94
N VAL A 13 -15.42 -3.78 -21.67
CA VAL A 13 -16.35 -4.85 -21.27
C VAL A 13 -17.37 -4.29 -20.29
N LYS A 14 -18.62 -4.12 -20.77
CA LYS A 14 -19.79 -4.04 -19.91
C LYS A 14 -20.03 -5.44 -19.34
N CYS A 15 -19.58 -5.69 -18.13
CA CYS A 15 -20.08 -6.78 -17.30
C CYS A 15 -20.46 -6.20 -15.94
N GLN A 16 -21.44 -6.83 -15.29
CA GLN A 16 -22.20 -6.34 -14.13
C GLN A 16 -21.32 -5.77 -13.01
N LYS A 17 -21.93 -4.93 -12.16
CA LYS A 17 -21.32 -4.26 -10.99
C LYS A 17 -20.42 -5.19 -10.15
N ILE A 18 -19.18 -5.35 -10.58
CA ILE A 18 -18.09 -5.87 -9.78
C ILE A 18 -17.13 -4.69 -9.73
N THR A 19 -17.09 -4.02 -8.59
CA THR A 19 -16.24 -2.86 -8.32
C THR A 19 -14.79 -3.31 -8.20
N ILE A 20 -14.19 -3.83 -9.28
CA ILE A 20 -12.78 -4.29 -9.33
C ILE A 20 -11.82 -3.10 -9.48
N PHE A 21 -12.33 -1.87 -9.65
CA PHE A 21 -11.51 -0.69 -9.91
C PHE A 21 -11.12 0.10 -8.65
N GLU A 22 -11.65 -0.23 -7.47
CA GLU A 22 -11.29 0.43 -6.20
C GLU A 22 -9.98 -0.10 -5.59
N SER A 23 -9.53 -1.29 -5.99
CA SER A 23 -8.42 -1.98 -5.35
C SER A 23 -7.04 -1.43 -5.70
N PHE A 24 -6.87 -0.80 -6.86
CA PHE A 24 -5.55 -0.35 -7.36
C PHE A 24 -5.18 1.09 -6.98
N GLN A 25 -6.15 1.92 -6.58
CA GLN A 25 -5.87 3.31 -6.16
C GLN A 25 -5.25 3.41 -4.76
N LYS A 26 -5.33 2.34 -3.95
CA LYS A 26 -4.83 2.37 -2.56
C LYS A 26 -3.30 2.38 -2.46
N GLN A 27 -2.60 1.91 -3.48
CA GLN A 27 -1.15 1.71 -3.39
C GLN A 27 -0.34 3.01 -3.53
N TYR A 28 -0.96 4.11 -3.96
CA TYR A 28 -0.26 5.38 -4.20
C TYR A 28 -0.50 6.46 -3.14
N SER A 29 -1.21 6.14 -2.05
CA SER A 29 -1.32 7.07 -0.91
C SER A 29 0.05 7.25 -0.24
N VAL A 30 0.39 8.49 0.12
CA VAL A 30 1.60 8.76 0.90
C VAL A 30 1.45 8.10 2.27
N ILE A 31 2.16 7.00 2.48
CA ILE A 31 2.21 6.27 3.76
C ILE A 31 3.19 6.97 4.70
N ASN A 32 2.73 7.34 5.90
CA ASN A 32 3.52 8.02 6.93
C ASN A 32 3.55 7.27 8.28
N SER A 33 2.83 6.17 8.42
CA SER A 33 2.76 5.39 9.65
C SER A 33 2.81 3.87 9.42
N PHE A 34 3.06 3.13 10.49
CA PHE A 34 3.02 1.66 10.46
C PHE A 34 1.60 1.16 10.13
N GLU A 35 0.57 1.79 10.71
CA GLU A 35 -0.84 1.44 10.51
C GLU A 35 -1.27 1.65 9.06
N GLU A 36 -0.83 2.75 8.44
CA GLU A 36 -1.06 3.03 7.03
C GLU A 36 -0.33 2.01 6.13
N CYS A 37 0.92 1.66 6.49
CA CYS A 37 1.71 0.67 5.75
C CYS A 37 1.02 -0.70 5.72
N MET A 38 0.57 -1.17 6.88
CA MET A 38 -0.17 -2.44 7.02
C MET A 38 -1.54 -2.37 6.33
N SER A 39 -2.28 -1.27 6.50
CA SER A 39 -3.59 -1.08 5.87
C SER A 39 -3.50 -1.00 4.34
N ALA A 40 -2.37 -0.58 3.80
CA ALA A 40 -2.06 -0.59 2.38
C ALA A 40 -1.67 -1.98 1.85
N GLY A 41 -1.60 -3.01 2.70
CA GLY A 41 -1.32 -4.40 2.29
C GLY A 41 0.16 -4.68 2.06
N ASN A 42 1.06 -3.83 2.57
CA ASN A 42 2.49 -4.06 2.48
C ASN A 42 2.93 -5.21 3.42
N PRO A 43 4.06 -5.87 3.12
CA PRO A 43 4.58 -6.95 3.96
C PRO A 43 4.92 -6.45 5.37
N VAL A 44 4.30 -7.11 6.36
CA VAL A 44 4.65 -6.98 7.77
C VAL A 44 5.55 -8.15 8.16
N MET A 45 6.64 -7.85 8.85
CA MET A 45 7.63 -8.83 9.28
C MET A 45 7.25 -9.41 10.64
N GLU A 46 7.51 -10.69 10.84
CA GLU A 46 7.35 -11.41 12.11
C GLU A 46 8.47 -11.02 13.10
N SER A 47 8.51 -9.76 13.52
CA SER A 47 9.44 -9.22 14.50
C SER A 47 8.70 -8.55 15.66
N HIS A 48 9.38 -8.36 16.79
CA HIS A 48 8.88 -7.53 17.90
C HIS A 48 9.90 -6.42 18.23
N PRO A 49 9.54 -5.13 18.07
CA PRO A 49 8.27 -4.62 17.56
C PRO A 49 7.99 -5.04 16.12
N ARG A 50 6.71 -5.03 15.71
CA ARG A 50 6.34 -5.36 14.33
C ARG A 50 6.91 -4.31 13.38
N GLN A 51 7.24 -4.74 12.18
CA GLN A 51 7.87 -3.88 11.19
C GLN A 51 7.16 -4.03 9.84
N CYS A 52 6.99 -2.95 9.09
CA CYS A 52 6.36 -2.94 7.77
C CYS A 52 7.26 -2.27 6.73
N ARG A 53 7.32 -2.83 5.51
CA ARG A 53 8.11 -2.29 4.40
C ARG A 53 7.27 -2.04 3.18
N THR A 54 7.30 -0.82 2.67
CA THR A 54 6.60 -0.48 1.43
C THR A 54 7.41 -0.91 0.20
N ILE A 55 6.74 -0.97 -0.96
CA ILE A 55 7.36 -1.36 -2.23
C ILE A 55 8.39 -0.31 -2.71
N ASP A 56 8.22 0.96 -2.35
CA ASP A 56 9.21 2.02 -2.57
C ASP A 56 10.39 1.98 -1.56
N GLY A 57 10.38 1.03 -0.62
CA GLY A 57 11.49 0.77 0.30
C GLY A 57 11.44 1.58 1.60
N LYS A 58 10.36 2.31 1.89
CA LYS A 58 10.17 2.92 3.21
C LYS A 58 9.94 1.84 4.26
N HIS A 59 10.45 2.10 5.46
CA HIS A 59 10.40 1.18 6.59
C HIS A 59 9.74 1.87 7.78
N PHE A 60 8.78 1.17 8.38
CA PHE A 60 8.01 1.63 9.52
C PHE A 60 8.07 0.59 10.63
N VAL A 61 8.30 1.03 11.86
CA VAL A 61 8.33 0.20 13.06
C VAL A 61 7.13 0.56 13.92
N GLU A 62 6.44 -0.45 14.45
CA GLU A 62 5.34 -0.26 15.39
C GLU A 62 5.84 0.46 16.64
N LYS A 63 5.12 1.52 17.04
CA LYS A 63 5.41 2.23 18.29
C LYS A 63 4.79 1.45 19.44
N ILE A 64 5.65 0.80 20.22
CA ILE A 64 5.27 0.18 21.50
C ILE A 64 5.79 1.05 22.65
N ASP A 65 4.94 1.32 23.64
CA ASP A 65 5.37 1.99 24.86
C ASP A 65 6.15 0.98 25.72
N SER A 66 7.40 1.28 26.05
CA SER A 66 8.30 0.40 26.82
C SER A 66 7.97 0.32 28.32
N SER A 67 6.74 0.63 28.71
CA SER A 67 6.29 0.76 30.10
C SER A 67 5.35 -0.38 30.53
N GLN A 68 5.35 -1.50 29.81
CA GLN A 68 4.49 -2.66 30.07
C GLN A 68 5.26 -3.83 30.66
#